data_AF-A0A832EJ14-F1
#
_entry.id   AF-A0A832EJ14-F1
#
_cell.length_a   1.000
_cell.length_b   1.000
_cell.length_c   1.000
_cell.angle_alpha   90.00
_cell.angle_beta   90.00
_cell.angle_gamma   90.00
#
_symmetry.space_group_name_H-M   'P 1'
#
loop_
_entity.id
_entity.type
_entity.pdbx_description
1 polymer ?
#
loop_
_entity_poly.entity_id
_entity_poly.type
_entity_poly.pdbx_seq_one_letter_code
_entity_poly.pdbx_strand_id
1 'polypeptide(L)'
;MALQIYLDGKLVPESEAKISVFDHGLLYGDGVFEGIRVYHGRIFKLPEHLDRLFASARAIRLTIPLTREELTRACRETCAANG
;
A
#
# COMPACT_ATOMS: atom_id res chain seq x y z
N MET A 1 17.97 2.54 -10.57
CA MET A 1 16.99 1.45 -10.72
C MET A 1 15.61 2.08 -10.81
N ALA A 2 14.72 1.56 -11.65
CA ALA A 2 13.34 2.05 -11.71
C ALA A 2 12.61 1.70 -10.40
N LEU A 3 11.74 2.60 -9.90
CA LEU A 3 10.96 2.34 -8.70
C LEU A 3 10.07 1.10 -8.92
N GLN A 4 10.03 0.22 -7.91
CA GLN A 4 9.18 -0.96 -7.89
C GLN A 4 7.91 -0.64 -7.08
N ILE A 5 6.75 -0.81 -7.71
CA ILE A 5 5.43 -0.55 -7.13
C ILE A 5 4.72 -1.87 -6.87
N TYR A 6 4.17 -2.04 -5.67
CA TYR A 6 3.30 -3.17 -5.38
C TYR A 6 1.90 -2.89 -5.91
N LEU A 7 1.42 -3.74 -6.82
CA LEU A 7 0.12 -3.64 -7.47
C LEU A 7 -0.45 -5.05 -7.67
N ASP A 8 -1.67 -5.29 -7.18
CA ASP A 8 -2.40 -6.56 -7.31
C ASP A 8 -1.57 -7.82 -6.99
N GLY A 9 -0.80 -7.77 -5.90
CA GLY A 9 -0.01 -8.91 -5.44
C GLY A 9 1.38 -9.05 -6.09
N LYS A 10 1.79 -8.10 -6.94
CA LYS A 10 3.05 -8.17 -7.68
C LYS A 10 3.84 -6.87 -7.57
N LEU A 11 5.16 -6.97 -7.64
CA LEU A 11 6.02 -5.81 -7.87
C LEU A 11 6.15 -5.58 -9.38
N VAL A 12 5.84 -4.37 -9.81
CA VAL A 12 5.95 -3.92 -11.20
C VAL A 12 6.83 -2.66 -11.26
N PRO A 13 7.57 -2.43 -12.36
CA PRO A 13 8.26 -1.16 -12.55
C PRO A 13 7.24 -0.01 -12.64
N GLU A 14 7.63 1.19 -12.21
CA GLU A 14 6.76 2.39 -12.21
C GLU A 14 6.05 2.65 -13.54
N SER A 15 6.71 2.36 -14.66
CA SER A 15 6.17 2.55 -16.02
C SER A 15 5.01 1.60 -16.35
N GLU A 16 4.85 0.52 -15.60
CA GLU A 16 3.80 -0.49 -15.78
C GLU A 16 2.73 -0.46 -14.69
N ALA A 17 2.92 0.36 -13.65
CA ALA A 17 1.95 0.51 -12.57
C ALA A 17 0.71 1.26 -13.06
N LYS A 18 -0.38 0.52 -13.30
CA LYS A 18 -1.63 1.05 -13.86
C LYS A 18 -2.85 0.47 -13.12
N ILE A 19 -3.82 1.33 -12.85
CA ILE A 19 -5.14 0.92 -12.34
C ILE A 19 -6.19 1.10 -13.45
N SER A 20 -7.36 0.50 -13.25
CA SER A 20 -8.50 0.70 -14.14
C SER A 20 -8.97 2.16 -14.11
N VAL A 21 -9.39 2.70 -15.25
CA VAL A 21 -10.09 4.01 -15.29
C VAL A 21 -11.44 3.98 -14.58
N PHE A 22 -11.97 2.78 -14.31
CA PHE A 22 -13.20 2.55 -13.55
C PHE A 22 -12.96 2.25 -12.07
N ASP A 23 -11.72 2.41 -11.58
CA ASP A 23 -11.42 2.24 -10.16
C ASP A 23 -12.24 3.26 -9.34
N HIS A 24 -12.94 2.77 -8.32
CA HIS A 24 -13.83 3.60 -7.50
C HIS A 24 -13.04 4.64 -6.68
N GLY A 25 -11.79 4.31 -6.31
CA GLY A 25 -10.86 5.24 -5.68
C GLY A 25 -10.46 6.39 -6.61
N LEU A 26 -10.39 6.15 -7.92
CA LEU A 26 -10.13 7.19 -8.92
C LEU A 26 -11.40 8.01 -9.22
N LEU A 27 -12.52 7.36 -9.50
CA LEU A 27 -13.73 8.03 -9.96
C LEU A 27 -14.46 8.81 -8.86
N TYR A 28 -14.44 8.32 -7.62
CA TYR A 28 -15.26 8.84 -6.53
C TYR A 28 -14.45 9.16 -5.27
N GLY A 29 -13.15 8.92 -5.27
CA GLY A 29 -12.29 9.13 -4.09
C GLY A 29 -12.57 8.14 -2.96
N ASP A 30 -13.19 7.00 -3.25
CA ASP A 30 -13.52 5.99 -2.26
C ASP A 30 -12.30 5.12 -1.94
N GLY A 31 -11.46 5.64 -1.03
CA GLY A 31 -10.25 4.98 -0.61
C GLY A 31 -9.66 5.62 0.64
N VAL A 32 -8.70 4.92 1.23
CA VAL A 32 -7.89 5.43 2.35
C VAL A 32 -6.42 5.25 2.01
N PHE A 33 -5.56 6.09 2.58
CA PHE A 33 -4.12 6.02 2.34
C PHE A 33 -3.32 6.29 3.62
N GLU A 34 -2.05 5.93 3.58
CA GLU A 34 -1.08 6.20 4.63
C GLU A 34 0.18 6.84 4.04
N GLY A 35 0.69 7.88 4.70
CA GLY A 35 2.01 8.42 4.43
C GLY A 35 3.03 7.79 5.37
N ILE A 36 3.93 6.95 4.85
CA ILE A 36 4.88 6.18 5.66
C ILE A 36 6.32 6.62 5.33
N ARG A 37 7.15 6.77 6.37
CA ARG A 37 8.58 7.09 6.21
C ARG A 37 9.43 5.84 6.29
N VAL A 38 10.47 5.80 5.46
CA VAL A 38 11.52 4.78 5.49
C VAL A 38 12.85 5.44 5.81
N TYR A 39 13.59 4.86 6.74
CA TYR A 39 14.94 5.28 7.09
C TYR A 39 15.87 4.08 7.00
N HIS A 40 16.92 4.17 6.19
CA HIS A 40 17.92 3.09 6.02
C HIS A 40 17.28 1.73 5.72
N GLY A 41 16.34 1.67 4.77
CA GLY A 41 15.62 0.44 4.40
C GLY A 41 14.67 -0.10 5.47
N ARG A 42 14.37 0.67 6.52
CA ARG A 42 13.46 0.28 7.61
C ARG A 42 12.24 1.20 7.66
N ILE A 43 11.07 0.59 7.59
CA ILE A 43 9.80 1.30 7.71
C ILE A 43 9.59 1.75 9.17
N PHE A 44 9.42 3.05 9.37
CA PHE A 44 9.19 3.63 10.69
C PHE A 44 7.75 3.37 11.15
N LYS A 45 7.58 2.77 12.34
CA LYS A 45 6.27 2.53 12.97
C LYS A 45 5.24 1.84 12.07
N LEU A 46 5.69 0.85 11.28
CA LEU A 46 4.81 0.10 10.37
C LEU A 46 3.54 -0.45 11.07
N PRO A 47 3.61 -1.11 12.24
CA PRO A 47 2.41 -1.61 12.92
C PRO A 47 1.36 -0.52 13.17
N GLU A 48 1.78 0.64 13.66
CA GLU A 48 0.88 1.76 13.97
C GLU A 48 0.28 2.40 12.71
N HIS A 49 1.06 2.48 11.63
CA HIS A 49 0.53 2.91 10.32
C HIS A 49 -0.52 1.94 9.78
N LEU A 50 -0.29 0.63 9.88
CA LEU A 50 -1.28 -0.37 9.44
C LEU A 50 -2.53 -0.34 10.32
N ASP A 51 -2.39 -0.20 11.64
CA ASP A 51 -3.55 -0.09 12.53
C ASP A 51 -4.44 1.10 12.17
N ARG A 52 -3.82 2.24 11.83
CA ARG A 52 -4.55 3.42 11.35
C ARG A 52 -5.18 3.19 9.99
N LEU A 53 -4.49 2.56 9.04
CA LEU A 53 -5.05 2.22 7.73
C LEU A 53 -6.31 1.33 7.86
N PHE A 54 -6.24 0.26 8.64
CA PHE A 54 -7.38 -0.62 8.89
C PHE A 54 -8.51 0.11 9.64
N ALA A 55 -8.20 1.01 10.57
CA ALA A 55 -9.22 1.82 11.24
C ALA A 55 -9.91 2.79 10.27
N SER A 56 -9.16 3.47 9.41
CA SER A 56 -9.68 4.37 8.37
C SER A 56 -10.57 3.62 7.38
N ALA A 57 -10.13 2.44 6.91
CA ALA A 57 -10.94 1.61 6.02
C ALA A 57 -12.28 1.22 6.67
N ARG A 58 -12.25 0.78 7.94
CA ARG A 58 -13.48 0.48 8.70
C ARG A 58 -14.40 1.69 8.84
N ALA A 59 -13.87 2.89 9.03
CA ALA A 59 -14.67 4.11 9.21
C ALA A 59 -15.53 4.45 7.98
N ILE A 60 -15.06 4.08 6.78
CA ILE A 60 -15.81 4.25 5.52
C ILE A 60 -16.46 2.95 5.02
N ARG A 61 -16.45 1.88 5.83
CA ARG A 61 -16.95 0.54 5.47
C ARG A 61 -16.22 -0.11 4.28
N LEU A 62 -14.97 0.29 4.03
CA LEU A 62 -14.08 -0.35 3.07
C LEU A 62 -13.45 -1.60 3.68
N THR A 63 -13.46 -2.70 2.93
CA THR A 63 -12.79 -3.95 3.32
C THR A 63 -11.45 -4.04 2.63
N ILE A 64 -10.37 -4.15 3.41
CA ILE A 64 -9.04 -4.44 2.87
C ILE A 64 -8.96 -5.95 2.61
N PRO A 65 -8.66 -6.40 1.38
CA PRO A 65 -8.68 -7.82 1.02
C PRO A 65 -7.46 -8.62 1.51
N LEU A 66 -6.52 -7.97 2.18
CA LEU A 66 -5.31 -8.56 2.75
C LEU A 66 -5.40 -8.63 4.28
N THR A 67 -4.88 -9.71 4.84
CA THR A 67 -4.63 -9.81 6.28
C THR A 67 -3.54 -8.81 6.70
N ARG A 68 -3.46 -8.53 8.01
CA ARG A 68 -2.45 -7.62 8.55
C ARG A 68 -1.03 -8.13 8.30
N GLU A 69 -0.84 -9.44 8.33
CA GLU A 69 0.42 -10.13 8.08
C GLU A 69 0.80 -10.05 6.60
N GLU A 70 -0.15 -10.27 5.68
CA GLU A 70 0.07 -10.14 4.24
C GLU A 70 0.44 -8.72 3.85
N LEU A 71 -0.27 -7.72 4.38
CA LEU A 71 0.01 -6.32 4.09
C LEU A 71 1.36 -5.88 4.70
N THR A 72 1.70 -6.36 5.90
CA THR A 72 3.02 -6.15 6.50
C THR A 72 4.14 -6.70 5.60
N ARG A 73 3.95 -7.92 5.07
CA ARG A 73 4.89 -8.55 4.14
C ARG A 73 5.01 -7.75 2.85
N ALA A 74 3.89 -7.36 2.24
CA ALA A 74 3.87 -6.55 1.03
C ALA A 74 4.66 -5.25 1.21
N CYS A 75 4.41 -4.47 2.28
CA CYS A 75 5.17 -3.25 2.55
C CYS A 75 6.68 -3.49 2.69
N ARG A 76 7.08 -4.57 3.38
CA ARG A 76 8.50 -4.92 3.57
C ARG A 76 9.17 -5.35 2.27
N GLU A 77 8.50 -6.15 1.46
CA GLU A 77 8.98 -6.57 0.14
C GLU A 77 9.13 -5.38 -0.80
N THR A 78 8.15 -4.45 -0.82
CA THR A 78 8.26 -3.21 -1.59
C THR A 78 9.42 -2.34 -1.11
N CYS A 79 9.63 -2.20 0.20
CA CYS A 79 10.76 -1.46 0.74
C CYS A 79 12.09 -2.10 0.30
N ALA A 80 12.24 -3.41 0.48
CA ALA A 80 13.46 -4.14 0.11
C ALA A 80 13.77 -4.06 -1.40
N ALA A 81 12.75 -4.04 -2.25
CA ALA A 81 12.91 -3.91 -3.70
C ALA A 81 13.41 -2.53 -4.16
N ASN A 82 13.32 -1.51 -3.30
CA ASN A 82 13.69 -0.12 -3.63
C ASN A 82 14.94 0.40 -2.90
N GLY A 83 15.56 -0.40 -2.02
CA GLY A 83 16.77 -0.04 -1.26
C GLY A 83 16.51 0.80 -0.01
#